data_AF-A0A2V8Q8G2-F1
#
_entry.id   AF-A0A2V8Q8G2-F1
#
_cell.length_a   1.000
_cell.length_b   1.000
_cell.length_c   1.000
_cell.angle_alpha   90.00
_cell.angle_beta   90.00
_cell.angle_gamma   90.00
#
_symmetry.space_group_name_H-M   'P 1'
#
loop_
_entity.id
_entity.type
_entity.pdbx_description
1 polymer ?
#
loop_
_entity_poly.entity_id
_entity_poly.type
_entity_poly.pdbx_seq_one_letter_code
_entity_poly.pdbx_strand_id
1 'polypeptide(L)'
;MAYLYQVHPHENETVISQFARIIFTGPMAWFYYVIQGTTALILVLAANTSFADFPRLASLLARDRFVPRQFATRGDKLVFSNGIIILAVFAGVLVVAFGGDTSRLIPLYAVGVFLSFTLSQIGMVRHWLKAGRELKSENDASQDDEGSAPVK
;
A
#
# COMPACT_ATOMS: atom_id res chain seq x y z
N MET A 1 16.44 24.81 18.61
CA MET A 1 15.62 25.91 18.04
C MET A 1 14.17 25.48 17.76
N ALA A 2 13.56 24.64 18.61
CA ALA A 2 12.19 24.12 18.43
C ALA A 2 11.26 24.39 19.63
N TYR A 3 11.77 25.06 20.67
CA TYR A 3 11.03 25.33 21.92
C TYR A 3 10.50 26.78 22.00
N LEU A 4 10.82 27.62 21.01
CA LEU A 4 10.62 29.08 21.07
C LEU A 4 9.31 29.57 20.41
N TYR A 5 8.53 28.68 19.78
CA TYR A 5 7.44 29.10 18.89
C TYR A 5 6.03 28.61 19.23
N GLN A 6 5.77 28.08 20.44
CA GLN A 6 4.40 27.82 20.95
C GLN A 6 3.38 27.36 19.88
N VAL A 7 3.77 26.42 19.00
CA VAL A 7 2.87 25.89 17.98
C VAL A 7 2.02 24.85 18.69
N HIS A 8 0.93 25.32 19.29
CA HIS A 8 -0.13 24.45 19.76
C HIS A 8 -0.90 23.96 18.53
N PRO A 9 -1.01 22.64 18.30
CA PRO A 9 -1.80 22.09 17.21
C PRO A 9 -3.27 22.45 17.42
N HIS A 10 -3.80 23.35 16.59
CA HIS A 10 -5.23 23.61 16.48
C HIS A 10 -5.84 22.62 15.47
N GLU A 11 -6.92 21.95 15.88
CA GLU A 11 -7.61 20.88 15.14
C GLU A 11 -8.19 21.32 13.78
N ASN A 12 -8.22 22.62 13.48
CA ASN A 12 -8.88 23.19 12.31
C ASN A 12 -7.96 23.59 11.14
N GLU A 13 -6.62 23.50 11.28
CA GLU A 13 -5.70 23.90 10.22
C GLU A 13 -4.55 22.89 10.03
N THR A 14 -4.28 22.49 8.79
CA THR A 14 -3.18 21.58 8.48
C THR A 14 -1.83 22.23 8.83
N VAL A 15 -0.86 21.41 9.27
CA VAL A 15 0.50 21.88 9.60
C VAL A 15 1.14 22.63 8.42
N ILE A 16 0.83 22.22 7.19
CA ILE A 16 1.27 22.89 5.95
C ILE A 16 0.69 24.32 5.84
N SER A 17 -0.58 24.53 6.21
CA SER A 17 -1.23 25.86 6.23
C SER A 17 -0.57 26.82 7.23
N GLN A 18 -0.13 26.30 8.38
CA GLN A 18 0.56 27.09 9.40
C GLN A 18 1.97 27.53 8.95
N PHE A 19 2.73 26.63 8.33
CA PHE A 19 4.02 26.98 7.71
C PHE A 19 3.85 27.96 6.54
N ALA A 20 2.82 27.79 5.71
CA ALA A 20 2.55 28.69 4.60
C ALA A 20 2.21 30.12 5.08
N ARG A 21 1.43 30.26 6.16
CA ARG A 21 1.05 31.57 6.73
C ARG A 21 2.25 32.32 7.36
N ILE A 22 3.22 31.59 7.90
CA ILE A 22 4.44 32.17 8.50
C ILE A 22 5.47 32.56 7.43
N ILE A 23 5.56 31.80 6.33
CA ILE A 23 6.57 32.02 5.28
C ILE A 23 6.07 32.98 4.19
N PHE A 24 4.77 33.02 3.92
CA PHE A 24 4.18 33.82 2.84
C PHE A 24 3.16 34.84 3.35
N THR A 25 3.63 36.03 3.71
CA THR A 25 2.80 37.25 3.79
C THR A 25 3.20 38.23 2.70
N GLY A 26 2.28 38.57 1.78
CA GLY A 26 2.49 39.56 0.70
C GLY A 26 1.99 39.12 -0.69
N PRO A 27 2.40 39.80 -1.79
CA PRO A 27 1.88 39.67 -3.18
C PRO A 27 2.06 38.29 -3.85
N MET A 28 2.59 37.29 -3.14
CA MET A 28 2.76 35.90 -3.60
C MET A 28 1.59 34.98 -3.26
N ALA A 29 0.42 35.52 -2.85
CA ALA A 29 -0.79 34.74 -2.55
C ALA A 29 -1.24 33.81 -3.70
N TRP A 30 -0.88 34.10 -4.95
CA TRP A 30 -1.14 33.20 -6.08
C TRP A 30 -0.40 31.86 -5.97
N PHE A 31 0.79 31.84 -5.36
CA PHE A 31 1.60 30.63 -5.18
C PHE A 31 0.97 29.66 -4.17
N TYR A 32 0.21 30.16 -3.19
CA TYR A 32 -0.59 29.34 -2.27
C TYR A 32 -1.61 28.48 -3.04
N TYR A 33 -2.31 29.07 -4.02
CA TYR A 33 -3.26 28.33 -4.86
C TYR A 33 -2.57 27.30 -5.75
N VAL A 34 -1.38 27.60 -6.26
CA VAL A 34 -0.58 26.63 -7.04
C VAL A 34 -0.17 25.43 -6.17
N ILE A 35 0.32 25.68 -4.96
CA ILE A 35 0.69 24.61 -4.01
C ILE A 35 -0.54 23.79 -3.63
N GLN A 36 -1.65 24.44 -3.26
CA GLN A 36 -2.87 23.74 -2.88
C GLN A 36 -3.45 22.92 -4.05
N GLY A 37 -3.44 23.47 -5.26
CA GLY A 37 -3.82 22.76 -6.49
C GLY A 37 -2.92 21.57 -6.76
N THR A 38 -1.61 21.73 -6.61
CA THR A 38 -0.63 20.64 -6.78
C THR A 38 -0.82 19.54 -5.73
N THR A 39 -1.03 19.91 -4.47
CA THR A 39 -1.32 18.94 -3.39
C THR A 39 -2.59 18.16 -3.68
N ALA A 40 -3.67 18.85 -4.06
CA ALA A 40 -4.92 18.20 -4.43
C ALA A 40 -4.72 17.23 -5.62
N LEU A 41 -3.97 17.66 -6.64
CA LEU A 41 -3.66 16.83 -7.80
C LEU A 41 -2.88 15.57 -7.42
N ILE A 42 -1.87 15.67 -6.56
CA ILE A 42 -1.09 14.53 -6.07
C ILE A 42 -1.98 13.55 -5.29
N LEU A 43 -2.87 14.04 -4.42
CA LEU A 43 -3.80 13.20 -3.67
C LEU A 43 -4.78 12.46 -4.60
N VAL A 44 -5.32 13.14 -5.60
CA VAL A 44 -6.19 12.54 -6.61
C VAL A 44 -5.44 11.48 -7.43
N LEU A 45 -4.19 11.77 -7.81
CA LEU A 45 -3.37 10.81 -8.56
C LEU A 45 -3.06 9.56 -7.73
N ALA A 46 -2.73 9.72 -6.45
CA ALA A 46 -2.51 8.62 -5.52
C ALA A 46 -3.77 7.74 -5.34
N ALA A 47 -4.94 8.37 -5.26
CA ALA A 47 -6.21 7.65 -5.24
C ALA A 47 -6.42 6.86 -6.53
N ASN A 48 -6.20 7.47 -7.70
CA ASN A 48 -6.35 6.81 -9.01
C ASN A 48 -5.46 5.58 -9.16
N THR A 49 -4.19 5.65 -8.73
CA THR A 49 -3.28 4.50 -8.73
C THR A 49 -3.83 3.35 -7.88
N SER A 50 -4.32 3.66 -6.68
CA SER A 50 -4.90 2.64 -5.78
C SER A 50 -6.13 1.95 -6.38
N PHE A 51 -7.01 2.71 -7.06
CA PHE A 51 -8.18 2.16 -7.75
C PHE A 51 -7.81 1.32 -8.99
N ALA A 52 -6.69 1.64 -9.66
CA ALA A 52 -6.21 0.88 -10.81
C ALA A 52 -5.49 -0.42 -10.41
N ASP A 53 -4.75 -0.42 -9.29
CA ASP A 53 -3.97 -1.57 -8.84
C ASP A 53 -4.80 -2.61 -8.08
N PHE A 54 -5.83 -2.18 -7.37
CA PHE A 54 -6.65 -3.07 -6.54
C PHE A 54 -7.32 -4.22 -7.29
N PRO A 55 -7.97 -4.03 -8.46
CA PRO A 55 -8.60 -5.13 -9.18
C PRO A 55 -7.60 -6.18 -9.66
N ARG A 56 -6.37 -5.76 -9.98
CA ARG A 56 -5.28 -6.68 -10.32
C ARG A 56 -4.91 -7.55 -9.12
N LEU A 57 -4.71 -6.94 -7.94
CA LEU A 57 -4.42 -7.68 -6.69
C LEU A 57 -5.57 -8.62 -6.30
N ALA A 58 -6.82 -8.16 -6.39
CA ALA A 58 -8.00 -8.97 -6.11
C ALA A 58 -8.11 -10.19 -7.06
N SER A 59 -7.78 -10.00 -8.34
CA SER A 59 -7.77 -11.09 -9.32
C SER A 59 -6.68 -12.15 -9.04
N LEU A 60 -5.51 -11.73 -8.56
CA LEU A 60 -4.43 -12.63 -8.13
C LEU A 60 -4.89 -13.47 -6.92
N LEU A 61 -5.47 -12.81 -5.92
CA LEU A 61 -6.00 -13.48 -4.72
C LEU A 61 -7.14 -14.47 -5.04
N ALA A 62 -7.98 -14.15 -6.03
CA ALA A 62 -9.05 -15.03 -6.49
C ALA A 62 -8.53 -16.26 -7.25
N ARG A 63 -7.41 -16.13 -7.98
CA ARG A 63 -6.72 -17.26 -8.62
C ARG A 63 -6.12 -18.21 -7.59
N ASP A 64 -5.60 -17.67 -6.50
CA ASP A 64 -5.05 -18.42 -5.37
C ASP A 64 -6.14 -19.03 -4.46
N ARG A 65 -7.41 -19.03 -4.88
CA ARG A 65 -8.60 -19.56 -4.16
C ARG A 65 -8.92 -18.91 -2.81
N PHE A 66 -8.31 -17.77 -2.47
CA PHE A 66 -8.61 -17.06 -1.22
C PHE A 66 -9.91 -16.22 -1.28
N VAL A 67 -10.49 -16.01 -2.47
CA VAL A 67 -11.66 -15.14 -2.69
C VAL A 67 -12.68 -15.84 -3.62
N PRO A 68 -14.01 -15.66 -3.46
CA PRO A 68 -15.02 -16.36 -4.25
C PRO A 68 -14.76 -16.31 -5.76
N ARG A 69 -15.05 -17.42 -6.44
CA ARG A 69 -14.76 -17.65 -7.88
C ARG A 69 -15.42 -16.63 -8.83
N GLN A 70 -16.34 -15.81 -8.34
CA GLN A 70 -16.91 -14.65 -9.05
C GLN A 70 -15.86 -13.57 -9.36
N PHE A 71 -14.79 -13.43 -8.56
CA PHE A 71 -13.62 -12.58 -8.86
C PHE A 71 -12.64 -13.22 -9.86
N ALA A 72 -12.71 -14.53 -10.06
CA ALA A 72 -11.89 -15.28 -11.00
C ALA A 72 -12.58 -15.46 -12.38
N THR A 73 -13.78 -14.90 -12.56
CA THR A 73 -14.56 -15.14 -13.78
C THR A 73 -13.97 -14.31 -14.92
N ARG A 74 -13.35 -15.06 -15.84
CA ARG A 74 -12.50 -14.72 -16.98
C ARG A 74 -13.10 -13.71 -17.97
N GLY A 75 -13.34 -12.49 -17.54
CA GLY A 75 -13.59 -11.35 -18.40
C GLY A 75 -12.82 -10.16 -17.83
N ASP A 76 -11.76 -9.73 -18.51
CA ASP A 76 -10.86 -8.65 -18.10
C ASP A 76 -11.60 -7.37 -17.66
N LYS A 77 -12.79 -7.12 -18.22
CA LYS A 77 -13.64 -5.98 -17.86
C LYS A 77 -14.56 -6.24 -16.65
N LEU A 78 -15.06 -7.46 -16.45
CA LEU A 78 -16.01 -7.79 -15.37
C LEU A 78 -15.31 -7.90 -14.01
N VAL A 79 -14.10 -8.47 -13.97
CA VAL A 79 -13.29 -8.53 -12.73
C VAL A 79 -12.82 -7.13 -12.34
N PHE A 80 -12.37 -6.34 -13.33
CA PHE A 80 -11.97 -4.95 -13.12
C PHE A 80 -13.12 -4.10 -12.58
N SER A 81 -14.31 -4.20 -13.19
CA SER A 81 -15.49 -3.45 -12.77
C SER A 81 -16.01 -3.87 -11.39
N ASN A 82 -16.12 -5.16 -11.09
CA ASN A 82 -16.53 -5.63 -9.76
C ASN A 82 -15.54 -5.23 -8.65
N GLY A 83 -14.24 -5.31 -8.94
CA GLY A 83 -13.20 -4.86 -8.00
C GLY A 83 -13.30 -3.38 -7.67
N ILE A 84 -13.49 -2.53 -8.69
CA ILE A 84 -13.68 -1.08 -8.49
C ILE A 84 -14.95 -0.77 -7.72
N ILE A 85 -16.08 -1.41 -8.04
CA ILE A 85 -17.35 -1.17 -7.36
C ILE A 85 -17.25 -1.53 -5.87
N ILE A 86 -16.66 -2.67 -5.55
CA ILE A 86 -16.48 -3.11 -4.16
C ILE A 86 -15.54 -2.17 -3.42
N LEU A 87 -14.43 -1.76 -4.04
CA LEU A 87 -13.51 -0.79 -3.44
C LEU A 87 -14.19 0.56 -3.21
N ALA A 88 -14.98 1.04 -4.17
CA ALA A 88 -15.72 2.30 -4.06
C ALA A 88 -16.76 2.26 -2.94
N VAL A 89 -17.53 1.16 -2.84
CA VAL A 89 -18.49 0.95 -1.75
C VAL A 89 -17.76 0.89 -0.40
N PHE A 90 -16.67 0.13 -0.31
CA PHE A 90 -15.90 0.01 0.93
C PHE A 90 -15.27 1.34 1.35
N ALA A 91 -14.69 2.08 0.41
CA ALA A 91 -14.16 3.42 0.64
C ALA A 91 -15.27 4.39 1.11
N GLY A 92 -16.45 4.35 0.47
CA GLY A 92 -17.61 5.15 0.89
C GLY A 92 -18.08 4.81 2.31
N VAL A 93 -18.18 3.53 2.64
CA VAL A 93 -18.50 3.05 4.01
C VAL A 93 -17.48 3.57 5.01
N LEU A 94 -16.19 3.53 4.67
CA LEU A 94 -15.12 4.02 5.55
C LEU A 94 -15.21 5.54 5.77
N VAL A 95 -15.45 6.30 4.71
CA VAL A 95 -15.64 7.77 4.81
C VAL A 95 -16.83 8.11 5.70
N VAL A 96 -17.96 7.41 5.54
CA VAL A 96 -19.17 7.62 6.36
C VAL A 96 -18.94 7.19 7.80
N ALA A 97 -18.32 6.03 8.05
CA ALA A 97 -18.08 5.50 9.38
C ALA A 97 -17.12 6.36 10.21
N PHE A 98 -16.13 6.99 9.56
CA PHE A 98 -15.15 7.86 10.21
C PHE A 98 -15.46 9.36 10.07
N GLY A 99 -16.56 9.72 9.41
CA GLY A 99 -16.99 11.11 9.24
C GLY A 99 -16.02 12.00 8.44
N GLY A 100 -15.14 11.39 7.62
CA GLY A 100 -14.09 12.12 6.89
C GLY A 100 -12.95 12.67 7.76
N ASP A 101 -12.86 12.28 9.03
CA ASP A 101 -11.81 12.77 9.95
C ASP A 101 -10.48 12.02 9.75
N THR A 102 -9.56 12.66 9.04
CA THR A 102 -8.20 12.16 8.76
C THR A 102 -7.46 11.67 10.02
N SER A 103 -7.74 12.25 11.19
CA SER A 103 -7.10 11.88 12.47
C SER A 103 -7.36 10.44 12.87
N ARG A 104 -8.51 9.88 12.46
CA ARG A 104 -8.87 8.48 12.71
C ARG A 104 -8.57 7.56 11.53
N LEU A 105 -8.53 8.10 10.31
CA LEU A 105 -8.18 7.33 9.11
C LEU A 105 -6.68 6.98 9.06
N ILE A 106 -5.80 7.89 9.50
CA ILE A 106 -4.34 7.67 9.45
C ILE A 106 -3.91 6.42 10.25
N PRO A 107 -4.33 6.23 11.52
CA PRO A 107 -3.97 5.03 12.28
C PRO A 107 -4.52 3.74 11.65
N LEU A 108 -5.74 3.77 11.11
CA LEU A 108 -6.34 2.61 10.45
C LEU A 108 -5.55 2.20 9.20
N TYR A 109 -5.18 3.18 8.37
CA TYR A 109 -4.32 2.96 7.22
C TYR A 109 -2.97 2.38 7.64
N ALA A 110 -2.34 2.95 8.67
CA ALA A 110 -1.05 2.50 9.17
C ALA A 110 -1.10 1.03 9.60
N VAL A 111 -2.14 0.60 10.35
CA VAL A 111 -2.30 -0.81 10.74
C VAL A 111 -2.38 -1.72 9.53
N GLY A 112 -3.14 -1.35 8.49
CA GLY A 112 -3.24 -2.15 7.26
C GLY A 112 -1.90 -2.27 6.51
N VAL A 113 -1.17 -1.16 6.40
CA VAL A 113 0.14 -1.12 5.75
C VAL A 113 1.18 -1.94 6.52
N PHE A 114 1.26 -1.76 7.84
CA PHE A 114 2.17 -2.52 8.68
C PHE A 114 1.87 -4.01 8.62
N LEU A 115 0.60 -4.40 8.71
CA LEU A 115 0.20 -5.81 8.59
C LEU A 115 0.63 -6.39 7.23
N SER A 116 0.44 -5.65 6.14
CA SER A 116 0.85 -6.07 4.79
C SER A 116 2.37 -6.25 4.68
N PHE A 117 3.14 -5.32 5.25
CA PHE A 117 4.60 -5.45 5.30
C PHE A 117 5.05 -6.61 6.17
N THR A 118 4.47 -6.79 7.35
CA THR A 118 4.79 -7.92 8.23
C THR A 118 4.50 -9.25 7.55
N LEU A 119 3.34 -9.40 6.89
CA LEU A 119 3.00 -10.60 6.12
C LEU A 119 3.98 -10.85 4.97
N SER A 120 4.34 -9.80 4.22
CA SER A 120 5.32 -9.89 3.12
C SER A 120 6.69 -10.32 3.61
N GLN A 121 7.16 -9.74 4.71
CA GLN A 121 8.44 -10.10 5.34
C GLN A 121 8.43 -11.53 5.86
N ILE A 122 7.38 -11.94 6.57
CA ILE A 122 7.21 -13.33 7.03
C ILE A 122 7.20 -14.30 5.85
N GLY A 123 6.48 -13.96 4.77
CA GLY A 123 6.42 -14.74 3.55
C GLY A 123 7.80 -14.92 2.91
N MET A 124 8.58 -13.84 2.81
CA MET A 124 9.94 -13.87 2.26
C MET A 124 10.86 -14.75 3.09
N VAL A 125 10.85 -14.62 4.42
CA VAL A 125 11.65 -15.46 5.31
C VAL A 125 11.28 -16.93 5.15
N ARG A 126 10.00 -17.25 5.11
CA ARG A 126 9.51 -18.64 4.96
C ARG A 126 9.87 -19.23 3.59
N HIS A 127 9.85 -18.41 2.54
CA HIS A 127 10.27 -18.78 1.19
C HIS A 127 11.76 -19.13 1.15
N TRP A 128 12.63 -18.28 1.70
CA TRP A 128 14.08 -18.51 1.76
C TRP A 128 14.44 -19.76 2.57
N LEU A 129 13.77 -20.00 3.70
CA LEU A 129 13.95 -21.22 4.50
C LEU A 129 13.50 -22.49 3.76
N LYS A 130 12.54 -22.38 2.83
CA LYS A 130 12.14 -23.50 1.98
C LYS A 130 13.16 -23.72 0.86
N ALA A 131 13.52 -22.65 0.13
CA ALA A 131 14.50 -22.71 -0.96
C ALA A 131 15.87 -23.23 -0.49
N GLY A 132 16.34 -22.82 0.69
CA GLY A 132 17.60 -23.32 1.25
C GLY A 132 17.58 -24.83 1.59
N ARG A 133 16.41 -25.41 1.87
CA ARG A 133 16.28 -26.86 2.09
C ARG A 133 16.31 -27.64 0.76
N GLU A 134 15.77 -27.06 -0.30
CA GLU A 134 15.79 -27.65 -1.64
C GLU A 134 17.22 -27.64 -2.22
N LEU A 135 17.97 -26.55 -2.06
CA LEU A 135 19.39 -26.48 -2.45
C LEU A 135 20.27 -27.49 -1.71
N LYS A 136 19.98 -27.74 -0.42
CA LYS A 136 20.73 -28.73 0.36
C LYS A 136 20.45 -30.16 -0.11
N SER A 137 19.21 -30.46 -0.49
CA SER A 137 18.83 -31.77 -1.05
C SER A 137 19.48 -32.04 -2.40
N GLU A 138 19.66 -31.01 -3.24
CA GLU A 138 20.30 -31.14 -4.56
C GLU A 138 21.82 -31.32 -4.45
N ASN A 139 22.45 -30.62 -3.49
CA ASN A 139 23.89 -30.75 -3.22
C ASN A 139 24.23 -32.13 -2.62
N ASP A 140 23.40 -32.64 -1.69
CA ASP A 140 23.60 -33.97 -1.10
C ASP A 140 23.39 -35.08 -2.17
N ALA A 141 22.39 -34.94 -3.06
CA ALA A 141 22.15 -35.90 -4.15
C ALA A 141 23.26 -35.89 -5.23
N SER A 142 23.85 -34.73 -5.51
CA SER A 142 24.96 -34.61 -6.47
C SER A 142 26.26 -35.22 -5.93
N GLN A 143 26.44 -35.20 -4.61
CA GLN A 143 27.65 -35.69 -3.93
C GLN A 143 27.70 -37.22 -3.84
N ASP A 144 26.54 -37.89 -3.81
CA ASP A 144 26.42 -39.36 -3.82
C ASP A 144 26.73 -39.98 -5.21
N ASP A 145 26.42 -39.27 -6.30
CA ASP A 145 26.73 -39.71 -7.67
C ASP A 145 28.23 -39.58 -8.01
N GLU A 146 28.92 -38.55 -7.50
CA GLU A 146 30.34 -38.30 -7.77
C GLU A 146 31.27 -39.25 -6.98
N GLY A 147 30.83 -39.76 -5.83
CA GLY A 147 31.53 -40.76 -5.02
C GLY A 147 31.46 -42.20 -5.57
N SER A 148 30.58 -42.46 -6.53
CA SER A 148 30.37 -43.79 -7.13
C SER A 148 31.10 -44.01 -8.46
N ALA A 149 31.83 -42.99 -8.95
CA ALA A 149 32.60 -43.10 -10.18
C ALA A 149 33.75 -44.12 -10.00
N PRO A 150 33.84 -45.18 -10.84
CA PRO A 150 34.88 -46.19 -10.67
C PRO A 150 36.25 -45.56 -10.95
N VAL A 151 37.09 -45.56 -9.92
CA VAL A 151 38.51 -45.20 -10.00
C VAL A 151 39.16 -46.22 -10.96
N LYS A 152 39.46 -45.77 -12.18
CA LYS A 152 40.23 -46.53 -13.16
C LYS A 152 41.70 -46.61 -12.76
#